data_AF-A0A3C1F5B4-F1
#
_entry.id   AF-A0A3C1F5B4-F1
#
_cell.length_a   1.000
_cell.length_b   1.000
_cell.length_c   1.000
_cell.angle_alpha   90.00
_cell.angle_beta   90.00
_cell.angle_gamma   90.00
#
_symmetry.space_group_name_H-M   'P 1'
#
loop_
_entity.id
_entity.type
_entity.pdbx_description
1 polymer ?
#
loop_
_entity_poly.entity_id
_entity_poly.type
_entity_poly.pdbx_seq_one_letter_code
_entity_poly.pdbx_strand_id
1 'polypeptide(L)'
;LRAVIEELALVEACLQLRLTAEEALRLASMQTDDLSFRWARTLKSMAQRHGLSVGSFEGLEALQQALPAFLRFYEIARRRDETLAANAIEKLRISGERLAVLITGGFHSDRITDALHAQGFGVVEVAPRIDHPTDDRLYHAVLKYKHGQGSLSEVLAIANQATLDTR
;
A
#
# COMPACT_ATOMS: atom_id res chain seq x y z
N LEU A 1 -14.52 -6.60 -22.84
CA LEU A 1 -13.61 -5.44 -22.85
C LEU A 1 -13.62 -4.72 -21.50
N ARG A 2 -14.78 -4.25 -21.01
CA ARG A 2 -14.89 -3.60 -19.70
C ARG A 2 -14.22 -4.37 -18.56
N ALA A 3 -14.49 -5.67 -18.43
CA ALA A 3 -13.87 -6.51 -17.41
C ALA A 3 -12.32 -6.48 -17.48
N VAL A 4 -11.72 -6.68 -18.67
CA VAL A 4 -10.26 -6.65 -18.84
C VAL A 4 -9.67 -5.28 -18.50
N ILE A 5 -10.36 -4.18 -18.83
CA ILE A 5 -9.89 -2.83 -18.47
C ILE A 5 -9.90 -2.66 -16.94
N GLU A 6 -10.95 -3.10 -16.26
CA GLU A 6 -11.04 -3.04 -14.80
C GLU A 6 -9.97 -3.91 -14.13
N GLU A 7 -9.73 -5.13 -14.62
CA GLU A 7 -8.67 -5.99 -14.12
C GLU A 7 -7.29 -5.36 -14.33
N LEU A 8 -7.05 -4.73 -15.49
CA LEU A 8 -5.78 -4.11 -15.81
C LEU A 8 -5.49 -2.89 -14.92
N ALA A 9 -6.50 -2.06 -14.65
CA ALA A 9 -6.38 -0.95 -13.72
C ALA A 9 -6.01 -1.43 -12.30
N LEU A 10 -6.64 -2.51 -11.81
CA LEU A 10 -6.31 -3.09 -10.51
C LEU A 10 -4.88 -3.65 -10.48
N VAL A 11 -4.47 -4.37 -11.51
CA VAL A 11 -3.12 -4.93 -11.57
C VAL A 11 -2.08 -3.81 -11.67
N GLU A 12 -2.33 -2.77 -12.46
CA GLU A 12 -1.45 -1.59 -12.53
C GLU A 12 -1.30 -0.92 -11.16
N ALA A 13 -2.41 -0.64 -10.48
CA ALA A 13 -2.40 -0.07 -9.14
C ALA A 13 -1.67 -0.98 -8.14
N CYS A 14 -1.80 -2.30 -8.25
CA CYS A 14 -1.08 -3.28 -7.46
C CYS A 14 0.45 -3.16 -7.63
N LEU A 15 0.91 -3.11 -8.88
CA LEU A 15 2.34 -2.97 -9.19
C LEU A 15 2.92 -1.64 -8.73
N GLN A 16 2.12 -0.58 -8.75
CA GLN A 16 2.50 0.75 -8.28
C GLN A 16 2.39 0.91 -6.75
N LEU A 17 1.97 -0.14 -6.03
CA LEU A 17 1.69 -0.13 -4.59
C LEU A 17 0.65 0.93 -4.19
N ARG A 18 -0.37 1.12 -5.03
CA ARG A 18 -1.42 2.15 -4.92
C ARG A 18 -2.82 1.62 -4.67
N LEU A 19 -3.02 0.31 -4.54
CA LEU A 19 -4.33 -0.23 -4.17
C LEU A 19 -4.80 0.37 -2.85
N THR A 20 -6.08 0.68 -2.79
CA THR A 20 -6.84 0.82 -1.54
C THR A 20 -7.05 -0.54 -0.87
N ALA A 21 -7.49 -0.55 0.39
CA ALA A 21 -7.80 -1.79 1.10
C ALA A 21 -8.93 -2.59 0.41
N GLU A 22 -9.93 -1.90 -0.15
CA GLU A 22 -11.03 -2.50 -0.90
C GLU A 22 -10.54 -3.12 -2.20
N GLU A 23 -9.72 -2.41 -2.98
CA GLU A 23 -9.18 -2.92 -4.23
C GLU A 23 -8.23 -4.10 -4.01
N ALA A 24 -7.45 -4.09 -2.92
CA ALA A 24 -6.62 -5.23 -2.52
C ALA A 24 -7.45 -6.47 -2.22
N LEU A 25 -8.58 -6.33 -1.51
CA LEU A 25 -9.53 -7.42 -1.28
C LEU A 25 -10.14 -7.93 -2.58
N ARG A 26 -10.59 -7.00 -3.45
CA ARG A 26 -11.17 -7.32 -4.75
C ARG A 26 -10.17 -8.13 -5.58
N LEU A 27 -8.93 -7.66 -5.70
CA LEU A 27 -7.88 -8.34 -6.46
C LEU A 27 -7.54 -9.71 -5.86
N ALA A 28 -7.46 -9.83 -4.53
CA ALA A 28 -7.21 -11.10 -3.85
C ALA A 28 -8.34 -12.13 -4.05
N SER A 29 -9.58 -11.66 -4.27
CA SER A 29 -10.73 -12.53 -4.55
C SER A 29 -10.85 -12.95 -6.03
N MET A 30 -10.07 -12.33 -6.92
CA MET A 30 -10.09 -12.63 -8.35
C MET A 30 -9.25 -13.87 -8.65
N GLN A 31 -9.65 -14.62 -9.69
CA GLN A 31 -8.80 -15.68 -10.23
C GLN A 31 -7.65 -15.04 -11.01
N THR A 32 -6.45 -15.00 -10.43
CA THR A 32 -5.28 -14.33 -11.03
C THR A 32 -4.29 -15.27 -11.70
N ASP A 33 -4.43 -16.60 -11.59
CA ASP A 33 -3.42 -17.58 -12.02
C ASP A 33 -3.22 -17.66 -13.54
N ASP A 34 -4.27 -17.42 -14.32
CA ASP A 34 -4.26 -17.49 -15.79
C ASP A 34 -4.52 -16.11 -16.44
N LEU A 35 -4.40 -15.03 -15.67
CA LEU A 35 -4.79 -13.67 -16.05
C LEU A 35 -4.10 -13.21 -17.35
N SER A 36 -2.81 -13.52 -17.48
CA SER A 36 -2.00 -13.22 -18.66
C SER A 36 -2.48 -13.95 -19.91
N PHE A 37 -2.84 -15.22 -19.78
CA PHE A 37 -3.42 -16.01 -20.86
C PHE A 37 -4.80 -15.47 -21.28
N ARG A 38 -5.67 -15.15 -20.31
CA ARG A 38 -7.01 -14.58 -20.59
C ARG A 38 -6.92 -13.25 -21.31
N TRP A 39 -6.00 -12.38 -20.90
CA TRP A 39 -5.77 -11.09 -21.54
C TRP A 39 -5.21 -11.24 -22.94
N ALA A 40 -4.15 -12.03 -23.14
CA ALA A 40 -3.58 -12.29 -24.45
C ALA A 40 -4.64 -12.81 -25.45
N ARG A 41 -5.46 -13.78 -25.01
CA ARG A 41 -6.57 -14.32 -25.81
C ARG A 41 -7.59 -13.24 -26.19
N THR A 42 -7.98 -12.40 -25.23
CA THR A 42 -8.96 -11.33 -25.46
C THR A 42 -8.43 -10.28 -26.44
N LEU A 43 -7.19 -9.81 -26.23
CA LEU A 43 -6.54 -8.82 -27.07
C LEU A 43 -6.35 -9.32 -28.50
N LYS A 44 -5.90 -10.57 -28.67
CA LYS A 44 -5.75 -11.21 -29.99
C LYS A 44 -7.09 -11.30 -30.73
N SER A 45 -8.16 -11.72 -30.04
CA SER A 45 -9.50 -11.80 -30.63
C SER A 45 -10.04 -10.42 -31.04
N MET A 46 -9.72 -9.37 -30.28
CA MET A 46 -10.11 -8.00 -30.64
C MET A 46 -9.33 -7.48 -31.85
N ALA A 47 -8.02 -7.66 -31.85
CA ALA A 47 -7.18 -7.22 -32.95
C ALA A 47 -7.61 -7.84 -34.29
N GLN A 48 -7.88 -9.15 -34.29
CA GLN A 48 -8.39 -9.86 -35.46
C GLN A 48 -9.71 -9.28 -35.98
N ARG A 49 -10.65 -8.96 -35.08
CA ARG A 49 -11.95 -8.36 -35.45
C ARG A 49 -11.82 -6.97 -36.09
N HIS A 50 -10.76 -6.25 -35.77
CA HIS A 50 -10.51 -4.90 -36.30
C HIS A 50 -9.45 -4.88 -37.41
N GLY A 51 -8.99 -6.04 -37.90
CA GLY A 51 -7.94 -6.11 -38.93
C GLY A 51 -6.58 -5.58 -38.47
N LEU A 52 -6.34 -5.53 -37.16
CA LEU A 52 -5.10 -5.05 -36.57
C LEU A 52 -4.10 -6.20 -36.41
N SER A 53 -2.86 -5.95 -36.78
CA SER A 53 -1.74 -6.82 -36.40
C SER A 53 -1.35 -6.54 -34.95
N VAL A 54 -1.20 -7.60 -34.16
CA VAL A 54 -0.70 -7.53 -32.78
C VAL A 54 0.68 -8.15 -32.69
N GLY A 55 1.59 -7.48 -31.97
CA GLY A 55 2.93 -7.98 -31.65
C GLY A 55 2.93 -9.10 -30.59
N SER A 56 4.10 -9.39 -30.05
CA SER A 56 4.24 -10.41 -29.00
C SER A 56 3.67 -9.92 -27.66
N PHE A 57 3.22 -10.87 -26.83
CA PHE A 57 2.68 -10.64 -25.51
C PHE A 57 3.66 -11.05 -24.39
N GLU A 58 4.97 -11.06 -24.68
CA GLU A 58 6.00 -11.53 -23.74
C GLU A 58 5.96 -10.81 -22.37
N GLY A 59 5.61 -9.52 -22.35
CA GLY A 59 5.46 -8.76 -21.11
C GLY A 59 4.36 -9.28 -20.18
N LEU A 60 3.35 -10.00 -20.69
CA LEU A 60 2.30 -10.56 -19.86
C LEU A 60 2.79 -11.76 -19.04
N GLU A 61 3.71 -12.57 -19.55
CA GLU A 61 4.26 -13.69 -18.77
C GLU A 61 5.10 -13.20 -17.59
N ALA A 62 5.94 -12.17 -17.81
CA ALA A 62 6.70 -11.54 -16.74
C ALA A 62 5.77 -10.93 -15.67
N LEU A 63 4.67 -10.30 -16.09
CA LEU A 63 3.62 -9.81 -15.21
C LEU A 63 3.01 -10.94 -14.36
N GLN A 64 2.64 -12.07 -14.98
CA GLN A 64 2.08 -13.24 -14.30
C GLN A 64 2.99 -13.74 -13.18
N GLN A 65 4.29 -13.79 -13.45
CA GLN A 65 5.29 -14.30 -12.52
C GLN A 65 5.52 -13.34 -11.34
N ALA A 66 5.45 -12.03 -11.58
CA ALA A 66 5.66 -11.01 -10.56
C ALA A 66 4.44 -10.84 -9.64
N LEU A 67 3.22 -10.99 -10.17
CA LEU A 67 1.97 -10.68 -9.47
C LEU A 67 1.84 -11.33 -8.07
N PRO A 68 2.20 -12.62 -7.85
CA PRO A 68 2.13 -13.23 -6.53
C PRO A 68 2.95 -12.50 -5.45
N ALA A 69 4.08 -11.87 -5.80
CA ALA A 69 4.88 -11.11 -4.84
C ALA A 69 4.16 -9.85 -4.35
N PHE A 70 3.50 -9.14 -5.26
CA PHE A 70 2.69 -7.97 -4.92
C PHE A 70 1.43 -8.33 -4.15
N LEU A 71 0.76 -9.44 -4.50
CA LEU A 71 -0.37 -9.94 -3.71
C LEU A 71 0.04 -10.29 -2.27
N ARG A 72 1.19 -10.93 -2.08
CA ARG A 72 1.76 -11.18 -0.74
C ARG A 72 2.05 -9.90 0.02
N PHE A 73 2.52 -8.85 -0.64
CA PHE A 73 2.72 -7.54 0.01
C PHE A 73 1.41 -7.04 0.64
N TYR A 74 0.31 -7.07 -0.12
CA TYR A 74 -1.00 -6.62 0.38
C TYR A 74 -1.58 -7.55 1.45
N GLU A 75 -1.33 -8.85 1.35
CA GLU A 75 -1.69 -9.80 2.41
C GLU A 75 -0.97 -9.45 3.73
N ILE A 76 0.33 -9.17 3.68
CA ILE A 76 1.13 -8.78 4.84
C ILE A 76 0.64 -7.42 5.37
N ALA A 77 0.37 -6.45 4.50
CA ALA A 77 -0.17 -5.15 4.89
C ALA A 77 -1.48 -5.31 5.68
N ARG A 78 -2.38 -6.19 5.22
CA ARG A 78 -3.64 -6.49 5.91
C ARG A 78 -3.43 -7.12 7.29
N ARG A 79 -2.50 -8.07 7.41
CA ARG A 79 -2.16 -8.71 8.71
C ARG A 79 -1.55 -7.69 9.69
N ARG A 80 -0.84 -6.68 9.18
CA ARG A 80 -0.30 -5.60 10.00
C ARG A 80 -1.41 -4.75 10.61
N ASP A 81 -2.51 -4.50 9.91
CA ASP A 81 -3.65 -3.74 10.44
C ASP A 81 -4.22 -4.39 11.69
N GLU A 82 -4.42 -5.71 11.67
CA GLU A 82 -4.92 -6.48 12.81
C GLU A 82 -4.01 -6.32 14.04
N THR A 83 -2.69 -6.40 13.81
CA THR A 83 -1.68 -6.25 14.88
C THR A 83 -1.63 -4.81 15.42
N LEU A 84 -1.70 -3.81 14.53
CA LEU A 84 -1.70 -2.39 14.90
C LEU A 84 -2.94 -2.03 15.71
N ALA A 85 -4.12 -2.47 15.27
CA ALA A 85 -5.38 -2.26 15.98
C ALA A 85 -5.37 -2.92 17.36
N ALA A 86 -4.96 -4.19 17.46
CA ALA A 86 -4.89 -4.89 18.74
C ALA A 86 -3.97 -4.17 19.75
N ASN A 87 -2.79 -3.75 19.29
CA ASN A 87 -1.85 -3.00 20.13
C ASN A 87 -2.38 -1.62 20.54
N ALA A 88 -3.11 -0.93 19.66
CA ALA A 88 -3.72 0.36 19.97
C ALA A 88 -4.84 0.20 21.02
N ILE A 89 -5.72 -0.78 20.83
CA ILE A 89 -6.80 -1.13 21.78
C ILE A 89 -6.23 -1.40 23.17
N GLU A 90 -5.18 -2.21 23.26
CA GLU A 90 -4.56 -2.55 24.54
C GLU A 90 -4.02 -1.30 25.26
N LYS A 91 -3.34 -0.42 24.52
CA LYS A 91 -2.82 0.84 25.08
C LYS A 91 -3.93 1.78 25.56
N LEU A 92 -5.04 1.88 24.82
CA LEU A 92 -6.19 2.69 25.21
C LEU A 92 -6.84 2.14 26.48
N ARG A 93 -6.96 0.81 26.60
CA ARG A 93 -7.47 0.17 27.82
C ARG A 93 -6.59 0.44 29.03
N ILE A 94 -5.27 0.26 28.89
CA ILE A 94 -4.33 0.49 29.99
C ILE A 94 -4.34 1.96 30.44
N SER A 95 -4.43 2.90 29.50
CA SER A 95 -4.47 4.33 29.81
C SER A 95 -5.83 4.84 30.29
N GLY A 96 -6.91 4.06 30.08
CA GLY A 96 -8.28 4.47 30.40
C GLY A 96 -8.89 5.46 29.41
N GLU A 97 -8.21 5.72 28.28
CA GLU A 97 -8.65 6.66 27.27
C GLU A 97 -9.80 6.09 26.42
N ARG A 98 -10.75 6.95 26.06
CA ARG A 98 -11.91 6.58 25.23
C ARG A 98 -11.86 7.12 23.81
N LEU A 99 -10.88 7.99 23.52
CA LEU A 99 -10.69 8.65 22.23
C LEU A 99 -9.28 8.36 21.72
N ALA A 100 -9.16 7.97 20.46
CA ALA A 100 -7.90 7.76 19.77
C ALA A 100 -7.73 8.77 18.63
N VAL A 101 -6.53 9.33 18.48
CA VAL A 101 -6.15 10.06 17.27
C VAL A 101 -5.33 9.11 16.40
N LEU A 102 -5.90 8.70 15.26
CA LEU A 102 -5.29 7.75 14.34
C LEU A 102 -4.54 8.51 13.24
N ILE A 103 -3.22 8.49 13.30
CA ILE A 103 -2.35 9.08 12.28
C ILE A 103 -1.86 7.96 11.36
N THR A 104 -2.47 7.82 10.18
CA THR A 104 -2.15 6.76 9.22
C THR A 104 -2.29 7.26 7.77
N GLY A 105 -1.66 6.56 6.82
CA GLY A 105 -1.98 6.72 5.41
C GLY A 105 -3.24 5.95 5.02
N GLY A 106 -3.87 6.31 3.90
CA GLY A 106 -5.22 5.85 3.55
C GLY A 106 -5.42 4.34 3.37
N PHE A 107 -4.37 3.54 3.20
CA PHE A 107 -4.52 2.08 3.13
C PHE A 107 -4.93 1.46 4.48
N HIS A 108 -4.40 2.00 5.59
CA HIS A 108 -4.51 1.39 6.91
C HIS A 108 -5.68 1.93 7.73
N SER A 109 -6.21 3.11 7.38
CA SER A 109 -7.15 3.88 8.20
C SER A 109 -8.43 3.10 8.49
N ASP A 110 -9.18 2.73 7.46
CA ASP A 110 -10.51 2.14 7.59
C ASP A 110 -10.55 0.92 8.52
N ARG A 111 -9.66 -0.06 8.30
CA ARG A 111 -9.64 -1.31 9.09
C ARG A 111 -9.29 -1.09 10.55
N ILE A 112 -8.36 -0.18 10.83
CA ILE A 112 -7.95 0.11 12.20
C ILE A 112 -9.07 0.89 12.92
N THR A 113 -9.67 1.85 12.23
CA THR A 113 -10.81 2.63 12.74
C THR A 113 -12.01 1.73 13.02
N ASP A 114 -12.36 0.82 12.11
CA ASP A 114 -13.44 -0.16 12.32
C ASP A 114 -13.17 -1.04 13.54
N ALA A 115 -11.93 -1.52 13.71
CA ALA A 115 -11.56 -2.34 14.86
C ALA A 115 -11.67 -1.56 16.18
N LEU A 116 -11.30 -0.28 16.20
CA LEU A 116 -11.42 0.60 17.38
C LEU A 116 -12.90 0.90 17.69
N HIS A 117 -13.70 1.24 16.68
CA HIS A 117 -15.14 1.47 16.83
C HIS A 117 -15.86 0.23 17.35
N ALA A 118 -15.51 -0.96 16.86
CA ALA A 118 -16.08 -2.22 17.32
C ALA A 118 -15.81 -2.50 18.81
N GLN A 119 -14.80 -1.86 19.41
CA GLN A 119 -14.50 -1.92 20.84
C GLN A 119 -15.06 -0.73 21.65
N GLY A 120 -15.80 0.19 21.01
CA GLY A 120 -16.45 1.33 21.65
C GLY A 120 -15.57 2.55 21.86
N PHE A 121 -14.41 2.65 21.19
CA PHE A 121 -13.59 3.86 21.21
C PHE A 121 -14.08 4.88 20.19
N GLY A 122 -13.96 6.17 20.50
CA GLY A 122 -14.03 7.23 19.50
C GLY A 122 -12.72 7.33 18.73
N VAL A 123 -12.76 7.65 17.44
CA VAL A 123 -11.57 7.82 16.60
C VAL A 123 -11.63 9.16 15.87
N VAL A 124 -10.52 9.89 15.89
CA VAL A 124 -10.25 11.02 15.01
C VAL A 124 -9.14 10.61 14.05
N GLU A 125 -9.46 10.50 12.77
CA GLU A 125 -8.47 10.19 11.74
C GLU A 125 -7.73 11.44 11.27
N VAL A 126 -6.40 11.32 11.14
CA VAL A 126 -5.54 12.36 10.60
C VAL A 126 -4.70 11.73 9.50
N ALA A 127 -5.03 12.06 8.24
CA ALA A 127 -4.26 11.64 7.08
C ALA A 127 -3.13 12.66 6.81
N PRO A 128 -1.85 12.29 6.99
CA PRO A 128 -0.74 13.17 6.70
C PRO A 128 -0.62 13.38 5.18
N ARG A 129 -0.46 14.63 4.74
CA ARG A 129 -0.16 14.96 3.35
C ARG A 129 1.35 14.93 3.15
N ILE A 130 1.80 14.12 2.19
CA ILE A 130 3.20 14.08 1.77
C ILE A 130 3.32 14.90 0.48
N ASP A 131 3.86 16.11 0.60
CA ASP A 131 4.06 17.07 -0.51
C ASP A 131 5.54 17.27 -0.86
N HIS A 132 6.44 16.61 -0.13
CA HIS A 132 7.87 16.66 -0.36
C HIS A 132 8.46 15.25 -0.54
N PRO A 133 9.46 15.07 -1.41
CA PRO A 133 10.19 13.81 -1.51
C PRO A 133 10.87 13.50 -0.17
N THR A 134 10.97 12.21 0.14
CA THR A 134 11.67 11.74 1.34
C THR A 134 13.15 12.11 1.25
N ASP A 135 13.68 12.74 2.30
CA ASP A 135 15.13 12.86 2.47
C ASP A 135 15.69 11.49 2.90
N ASP A 136 16.29 10.78 1.94
CA ASP A 136 16.86 9.45 2.16
C ASP A 136 17.91 9.45 3.29
N ARG A 137 18.70 10.53 3.42
CA ARG A 137 19.73 10.62 4.47
C ARG A 137 19.08 10.68 5.84
N LEU A 138 18.06 11.53 5.98
CA LEU A 138 17.29 11.64 7.21
C LEU A 138 16.58 10.32 7.53
N TYR A 139 15.97 9.70 6.52
CA TYR A 139 15.31 8.41 6.66
C TYR A 139 16.24 7.32 7.18
N HIS A 140 17.43 7.16 6.57
CA HIS A 140 18.41 6.19 7.01
C HIS A 140 18.97 6.49 8.41
N ALA A 141 19.19 7.76 8.76
CA ALA A 141 19.64 8.15 10.10
C ALA A 141 18.61 7.78 11.18
N VAL A 142 17.31 8.03 10.91
CA VAL A 142 16.22 7.64 11.82
C VAL A 142 16.15 6.12 11.99
N LEU A 143 16.30 5.34 10.91
CA LEU A 143 16.33 3.89 10.99
C LEU A 143 17.49 3.38 11.85
N LYS A 144 18.71 3.87 11.60
CA LYS A 144 19.89 3.51 12.40
C LYS A 144 19.66 3.83 13.88
N TYR A 145 19.17 5.02 14.19
CA TYR A 145 18.86 5.41 15.57
C TYR A 145 17.85 4.46 16.23
N LYS A 146 16.75 4.13 15.55
CA LYS A 146 15.73 3.20 16.07
C LYS A 146 16.26 1.78 16.32
N HIS A 147 17.27 1.36 15.56
CA HIS A 147 17.93 0.05 15.74
C HIS A 147 19.17 0.11 16.65
N GLY A 148 19.42 1.23 17.33
CA GLY A 148 20.56 1.39 18.25
C GLY A 148 21.92 1.52 17.55
N GLN A 149 21.92 1.79 16.25
CA GLN A 149 23.11 1.92 15.38
C GLN A 149 23.42 3.38 14.99
N GLY A 150 22.76 4.34 15.61
CA GLY A 150 22.91 5.78 15.33
C GLY A 150 22.60 6.64 16.55
N SER A 151 22.68 7.96 16.41
CA SER A 151 22.44 8.91 17.50
C SER A 151 21.31 9.90 17.19
N LEU A 152 20.60 10.35 18.23
CA LEU A 152 19.61 11.42 18.07
C LEU A 152 20.25 12.72 17.56
N SER A 153 21.49 13.00 17.98
CA SER A 153 22.28 14.13 17.49
C SER A 153 22.51 14.10 15.98
N GLU A 154 22.79 12.93 15.40
CA GLU A 154 22.96 12.75 13.96
C GLU A 154 21.65 13.04 13.20
N VAL A 155 20.53 12.51 13.69
CA VAL A 155 19.20 12.76 13.12
C VAL A 155 18.88 14.26 13.13
N LEU A 156 19.09 14.93 14.25
CA LEU A 156 18.80 16.36 14.40
C LEU A 156 19.72 17.22 13.52
N ALA A 157 20.99 16.86 13.37
CA ALA A 157 21.92 17.59 12.50
C ALA A 157 21.47 17.56 11.03
N ILE A 158 21.05 16.39 10.53
CA ILE A 158 20.55 16.22 9.16
C ILE A 158 19.23 16.98 8.96
N ALA A 159 18.28 16.84 9.89
CA ALA A 159 17.00 17.55 9.81
C ALA A 159 17.15 19.08 9.79
N ASN A 160 18.09 19.61 10.58
CA ASN A 160 18.37 21.04 10.63
C ASN A 160 19.04 21.55 9.33
N GLN A 161 19.90 20.77 8.69
CA GLN A 161 20.49 21.13 7.39
C GLN A 161 19.43 21.19 6.29
N ALA A 162 18.55 20.19 6.20
CA ALA A 162 17.46 20.18 5.23
C ALA A 162 16.52 21.40 5.38
N THR A 163 16.27 21.85 6.61
CA THR A 163 15.44 23.03 6.89
C THR A 163 16.08 24.34 6.44
N LEU A 164 17.43 24.41 6.42
CA LEU A 164 18.19 25.57 5.98
C LEU A 164 18.29 25.66 4.46
N ASP A 165 18.36 24.54 3.76
CA ASP A 165 18.46 24.49 2.29
C ASP A 165 17.14 24.79 1.56
N THR A 166 16.02 24.84 2.28
CA THR A 166 14.66 25.09 1.73
C THR A 166 14.17 26.53 1.95
N ARG A 167 15.02 27.42 2.49
CA ARG A 167 14.73 28.86 2.68
C ARG A 167 15.53 29.72 1.71
#